data_AF-A0A9P0K6B2-F1
#
_entry.id   AF-A0A9P0K6B2-F1
#
_cell.length_a   1.000
_cell.length_b   1.000
_cell.length_c   1.000
_cell.angle_alpha   90.00
_cell.angle_beta   90.00
_cell.angle_gamma   90.00
#
_symmetry.space_group_name_H-M   'P 1'
#
loop_
_entity.id
_entity.type
_entity.pdbx_description
1 polymer ?
#
loop_
_entity_poly.entity_id
_entity_poly.type
_entity_poly.pdbx_seq_one_letter_code
_entity_poly.pdbx_strand_id
1 'polypeptide(L)'
;MMQLSELDFRVRYTKTPSNLTLENVCFELPKIDRKLLDFMEDNSTKKDPSIQMDPALYCSFVEAMKKECYTRSILELWNFNRKKIRSLTKNDIVNQLNNYDSNYFGKLKDINGLLGGITRNETGHIISATAIQNFWYLTINFSAVDMDKSGNMAGTADWASEEALEWEKTFLKIMENVSLLYNNSFFYESGRRYGRYYF
;
A
#
# COMPACT_ATOMS: atom_id res chain seq x y z
N MET A 1 -4.63 11.64 -9.69
CA MET A 1 -5.46 11.21 -8.53
C MET A 1 -6.64 10.32 -8.93
N MET A 2 -7.58 10.78 -9.76
CA MET A 2 -8.75 9.95 -10.13
C MET A 2 -8.36 8.62 -10.80
N GLN A 3 -7.41 8.62 -11.73
CA GLN A 3 -6.93 7.41 -12.40
C GLN A 3 -6.33 6.41 -11.40
N LEU A 4 -5.54 6.87 -10.43
CA LEU A 4 -4.98 6.03 -9.38
C LEU A 4 -6.07 5.44 -8.48
N SER A 5 -7.10 6.22 -8.13
CA SER A 5 -8.24 5.73 -7.35
C SER A 5 -9.06 4.67 -8.09
N GLU A 6 -9.18 4.79 -9.40
CA GLU A 6 -9.84 3.77 -10.23
C GLU A 6 -8.98 2.50 -10.34
N LEU A 7 -7.67 2.66 -10.52
CA LEU A 7 -6.73 1.54 -10.56
C LEU A 7 -6.75 0.76 -9.23
N ASP A 8 -6.64 1.45 -8.09
CA ASP A 8 -6.69 0.81 -6.77
C ASP A 8 -8.00 0.03 -6.56
N PHE A 9 -9.14 0.56 -7.01
CA PHE A 9 -10.40 -0.17 -6.99
C PHE A 9 -10.34 -1.48 -7.80
N ARG A 10 -9.79 -1.44 -9.02
CA ARG A 10 -9.63 -2.64 -9.85
C ARG A 10 -8.70 -3.65 -9.18
N VAL A 11 -7.54 -3.22 -8.71
CA VAL A 11 -6.55 -4.07 -8.06
C VAL A 11 -7.12 -4.74 -6.80
N ARG A 12 -7.93 -4.04 -6.00
CA ARG A 12 -8.55 -4.60 -4.80
C ARG A 12 -9.64 -5.63 -5.08
N TYR A 13 -10.51 -5.36 -6.05
CA TYR A 13 -11.78 -6.08 -6.19
C TYR A 13 -11.86 -7.02 -7.39
N THR A 14 -10.89 -6.99 -8.31
CA THR A 14 -10.80 -7.99 -9.36
C THR A 14 -10.48 -9.36 -8.76
N LYS A 15 -11.23 -10.36 -9.21
CA LYS A 15 -11.08 -11.76 -8.80
C LYS A 15 -10.18 -12.51 -9.76
N THR A 16 -9.35 -13.39 -9.22
CA THR A 16 -8.60 -14.38 -10.00
C THR A 16 -9.52 -15.53 -10.45
N PRO A 17 -9.08 -16.44 -11.35
CA PRO A 17 -9.84 -17.65 -11.70
C PRO A 17 -10.25 -18.51 -10.50
N SER A 18 -9.40 -18.61 -9.49
CA SER A 18 -9.68 -19.28 -8.21
C SER A 18 -10.47 -18.42 -7.22
N ASN A 19 -11.06 -17.31 -7.68
CA ASN A 19 -11.88 -16.40 -6.88
C ASN A 19 -11.13 -15.69 -5.72
N LEU A 20 -9.80 -15.53 -5.85
CA LEU A 20 -8.98 -14.76 -4.91
C LEU A 20 -9.07 -13.25 -5.24
N THR A 21 -8.96 -12.40 -4.23
CA THR A 21 -8.78 -10.94 -4.37
C THR A 21 -7.49 -10.50 -3.67
N LEU A 22 -7.16 -9.20 -3.73
CA LEU A 22 -5.99 -8.68 -3.00
C LEU A 22 -6.10 -8.97 -1.48
N GLU A 23 -7.31 -8.92 -0.93
CA GLU A 23 -7.56 -9.17 0.50
C GLU A 23 -7.14 -10.58 0.93
N ASN A 24 -7.17 -11.56 0.03
CA ASN A 24 -6.77 -12.93 0.35
C ASN A 24 -5.25 -13.13 0.43
N VAL A 25 -4.47 -12.23 -0.18
CA VAL A 25 -3.02 -12.44 -0.40
C VAL A 25 -2.16 -11.25 0.04
N CYS A 26 -2.76 -10.19 0.56
CA CYS A 26 -2.02 -8.98 0.93
C CYS A 26 -1.24 -9.14 2.24
N PHE A 27 -0.22 -8.31 2.41
CA PHE A 27 0.39 -8.08 3.71
C PHE A 27 -0.57 -7.28 4.58
N GLU A 28 -1.03 -7.87 5.67
CA GLU A 28 -1.99 -7.24 6.57
C GLU A 28 -1.29 -6.51 7.71
N LEU A 29 -1.82 -5.34 8.07
CA LEU A 29 -1.46 -4.63 9.29
C LEU A 29 -2.71 -4.36 10.13
N PRO A 30 -2.57 -4.24 11.46
CA PRO A 30 -3.62 -3.70 12.30
C PRO A 30 -4.09 -2.34 11.78
N LYS A 31 -5.39 -2.20 11.54
CA LYS A 31 -6.03 -0.94 11.20
C LYS A 31 -6.06 -0.08 12.44
N ILE A 32 -5.29 0.98 12.39
CA ILE A 32 -5.18 1.92 13.49
C ILE A 32 -6.39 2.86 13.47
N ASP A 33 -7.18 2.84 14.55
CA ASP A 33 -8.21 3.84 14.82
C ASP A 33 -7.56 4.99 15.62
N ARG A 34 -7.72 6.23 15.14
CA ARG A 34 -7.20 7.42 15.83
C ARG A 34 -7.73 7.53 17.26
N LYS A 35 -9.00 7.17 17.50
CA LYS A 35 -9.56 7.19 18.86
C LYS A 35 -8.89 6.16 19.77
N LEU A 36 -8.48 5.02 19.21
CA LEU A 36 -7.76 3.99 19.94
C LEU A 36 -6.31 4.44 20.23
N LEU A 37 -5.65 5.09 19.27
CA LEU A 37 -4.34 5.72 19.53
C LEU A 37 -4.44 6.80 20.61
N ASP A 38 -5.38 7.73 20.49
CA ASP A 38 -5.58 8.80 21.47
C ASP A 38 -5.92 8.24 22.86
N PHE A 39 -6.53 7.05 22.93
CA PHE A 39 -6.79 6.33 24.19
C PHE A 39 -5.53 5.66 24.76
N MET A 40 -4.65 5.15 23.90
CA MET A 40 -3.40 4.49 24.29
C MET A 40 -2.28 5.50 24.60
N GLU A 41 -2.33 6.70 24.01
CA GLU A 41 -1.36 7.76 24.24
C GLU A 41 -1.63 8.48 25.56
N ASP A 42 -0.69 8.36 26.49
CA ASP A 42 -0.62 9.23 27.65
C ASP A 42 -0.06 10.61 27.23
N ASN A 43 -0.95 11.59 27.15
CA ASN A 43 -0.64 13.00 26.84
C ASN A 43 0.45 13.60 27.74
N SER A 44 0.73 13.02 28.91
CA SER A 44 1.72 13.54 29.84
C SER A 44 3.17 13.14 29.49
N THR A 45 3.37 12.06 28.73
CA THR A 45 4.72 11.52 28.47
C THR A 45 5.08 11.33 27.00
N LYS A 46 4.12 11.33 26.05
CA LYS A 46 4.35 11.06 24.61
C LYS A 46 5.21 9.80 24.35
N LYS A 47 5.15 8.82 25.25
CA LYS A 47 5.91 7.57 25.14
C LYS A 47 5.07 6.54 24.41
N ASP A 48 5.75 5.65 23.70
CA ASP A 48 5.11 4.56 22.95
C ASP A 48 4.32 3.64 23.92
N PRO A 49 3.03 3.38 23.68
CA PRO A 49 2.21 2.54 24.54
C PRO A 49 2.77 1.13 24.77
N SER A 50 3.52 0.58 23.80
CA SER A 50 4.17 -0.73 23.93
C SER A 50 5.25 -0.78 25.02
N ILE A 51 5.76 0.38 25.45
CA ILE A 51 6.78 0.50 26.50
C ILE A 51 6.13 0.69 27.88
N GLN A 52 4.93 1.28 27.93
CA GLN A 52 4.26 1.65 29.18
C GLN A 52 3.23 0.64 29.65
N MET A 53 2.57 -0.05 28.71
CA MET A 53 1.49 -0.99 29.01
C MET A 53 2.05 -2.36 29.37
N ASP A 54 1.29 -3.10 30.19
CA ASP A 54 1.54 -4.53 30.37
C ASP A 54 1.54 -5.24 28.99
N PRO A 55 2.55 -6.07 28.67
CA PRO A 55 2.66 -6.71 27.36
C PRO A 55 1.43 -7.53 26.96
N ALA A 56 0.80 -8.24 27.90
CA ALA A 56 -0.37 -9.05 27.59
C ALA A 56 -1.58 -8.16 27.25
N LEU A 57 -1.75 -7.07 28.01
CA LEU A 57 -2.78 -6.08 27.72
C LEU A 57 -2.56 -5.41 26.36
N TYR A 58 -1.32 -4.96 26.07
CA TYR A 58 -0.98 -4.35 24.79
C TYR A 58 -1.25 -5.30 23.61
N CYS A 59 -0.78 -6.55 23.70
CA CYS A 59 -1.05 -7.56 22.67
C CYS A 59 -2.54 -7.80 22.47
N SER A 60 -3.33 -7.88 23.55
CA SER A 60 -4.79 -8.06 23.43
C SER A 60 -5.48 -6.92 22.65
N PHE A 61 -5.01 -5.68 22.82
CA PHE A 61 -5.49 -4.55 22.02
C PHE A 61 -5.10 -4.69 20.55
N VAL A 62 -3.82 -4.98 20.26
CA VAL A 62 -3.32 -5.14 18.89
C VAL A 62 -4.02 -6.29 18.16
N GLU A 63 -4.24 -7.42 18.83
CA GLU A 63 -4.93 -8.59 18.28
C GLU A 63 -6.43 -8.34 18.05
N ALA A 64 -7.06 -7.50 18.86
CA ALA A 64 -8.45 -7.10 18.68
C ALA A 64 -8.63 -6.07 17.55
N MET A 65 -7.56 -5.41 17.08
CA MET A 65 -7.66 -4.47 15.97
C MET A 65 -8.07 -5.20 14.69
N LYS A 66 -9.02 -4.61 13.97
CA LYS A 66 -9.36 -5.06 12.62
C LYS A 66 -8.11 -4.98 11.75
N LYS A 67 -7.82 -6.01 10.96
CA LYS A 67 -6.71 -5.99 10.00
C LYS A 67 -7.12 -5.36 8.68
N GLU A 68 -6.16 -4.80 7.96
CA GLU A 68 -6.34 -4.32 6.58
C GLU A 68 -5.08 -4.53 5.74
N CYS A 69 -5.26 -4.63 4.43
CA CYS A 69 -4.14 -4.71 3.50
C CYS A 69 -3.27 -3.46 3.56
N TYR A 70 -2.00 -3.66 3.87
CA TYR A 70 -0.99 -2.63 3.78
C TYR A 70 -0.77 -2.22 2.32
N THR A 71 -1.10 -0.97 2.05
CA THR A 71 -0.90 -0.32 0.75
C THR A 71 -0.21 1.00 1.03
N ARG A 72 0.92 1.27 0.37
CA ARG A 72 1.50 2.62 0.39
C ARG A 72 0.93 3.41 -0.78
N SER A 73 0.05 4.34 -0.46
CA SER A 73 -0.68 5.14 -1.44
C SER A 73 -0.96 6.53 -0.92
N ILE A 74 -0.77 7.54 -1.79
CA ILE A 74 -1.25 8.90 -1.52
C ILE A 74 -2.79 8.94 -1.32
N LEU A 75 -3.54 7.95 -1.82
CA LEU A 75 -4.99 7.86 -1.62
C LEU A 75 -5.39 7.72 -0.14
N GLU A 76 -4.46 7.29 0.71
CA GLU A 76 -4.68 7.14 2.15
C GLU A 76 -5.01 8.46 2.85
N LEU A 77 -4.50 9.59 2.33
CA LEU A 77 -4.85 10.94 2.82
C LEU A 77 -6.37 11.21 2.83
N TRP A 78 -7.12 10.46 2.04
CA TRP A 78 -8.58 10.53 1.95
C TRP A 78 -9.27 9.21 2.31
N ASN A 79 -8.59 8.33 3.06
CA ASN A 79 -9.10 7.01 3.47
C ASN A 79 -9.63 6.19 2.29
N PHE A 80 -9.02 6.30 1.11
CA PHE A 80 -9.46 5.63 -0.12
C PHE A 80 -10.92 5.95 -0.52
N ASN A 81 -11.51 7.03 0.01
CA ASN A 81 -12.89 7.39 -0.27
C ASN A 81 -13.04 7.92 -1.70
N ARG A 82 -13.52 7.06 -2.61
CA ARG A 82 -13.67 7.38 -4.04
C ARG A 82 -14.55 8.60 -4.30
N LYS A 83 -15.61 8.82 -3.51
CA LYS A 83 -16.48 9.98 -3.68
C LYS A 83 -15.72 11.27 -3.34
N LYS A 84 -15.00 11.28 -2.21
CA LYS A 84 -14.16 12.40 -1.79
C LYS A 84 -13.04 12.67 -2.80
N ILE A 85 -12.34 11.63 -3.24
CA ILE A 85 -11.22 11.77 -4.19
C ILE A 85 -11.67 12.35 -5.54
N ARG A 86 -12.86 11.98 -6.02
CA ARG A 86 -13.43 12.50 -7.28
C ARG A 86 -13.78 13.99 -7.22
N SER A 87 -14.09 14.52 -6.03
CA SER A 87 -14.43 15.94 -5.87
C SER A 87 -13.22 16.83 -5.58
N LEU A 88 -12.01 16.27 -5.44
CA LEU A 88 -10.83 17.06 -5.09
C LEU A 88 -10.37 17.93 -6.27
N THR A 89 -10.09 19.19 -5.97
CA THR A 89 -9.34 20.09 -6.85
C THR A 89 -7.83 19.86 -6.68
N LYS A 90 -7.03 20.41 -7.61
CA LYS A 90 -5.56 20.41 -7.49
C LYS A 90 -5.11 21.10 -6.20
N ASN A 91 -5.77 22.20 -5.82
CA ASN A 91 -5.46 22.94 -4.60
C ASN A 91 -5.77 22.11 -3.36
N ASP A 92 -6.87 21.36 -3.32
CA ASP A 92 -7.18 20.47 -2.19
C ASP A 92 -6.09 19.39 -2.01
N ILE A 93 -5.60 18.84 -3.12
CA ILE A 93 -4.54 17.83 -3.12
C ILE A 93 -3.23 18.42 -2.59
N VAL A 94 -2.80 19.56 -3.14
CA VAL A 94 -1.55 20.22 -2.76
C VAL A 94 -1.61 20.70 -1.30
N ASN A 95 -2.74 21.26 -0.87
CA ASN A 95 -2.92 21.69 0.51
C ASN A 95 -2.87 20.50 1.47
N GLN A 96 -3.53 19.38 1.15
CA GLN A 96 -3.49 18.20 2.00
C GLN A 96 -2.07 17.63 2.09
N LEU A 97 -1.31 17.61 0.99
CA LEU A 97 0.06 17.11 1.00
C LEU A 97 1.00 17.93 1.87
N ASN A 98 0.89 19.27 1.82
CA ASN A 98 1.77 20.14 2.59
C ASN A 98 1.39 20.19 4.08
N ASN A 99 0.13 19.93 4.43
CA ASN A 99 -0.36 19.96 5.80
C ASN A 99 -0.49 18.57 6.45
N TYR A 100 -0.11 17.51 5.74
CA TYR A 100 -0.19 16.16 6.28
C TYR A 100 0.88 15.95 7.35
N ASP A 101 0.43 15.68 8.58
CA ASP A 101 1.32 15.34 9.68
C ASP A 101 1.71 13.85 9.61
N SER A 102 2.93 13.58 9.15
CA SER A 102 3.50 12.23 9.07
C SER A 102 3.90 11.65 10.43
N ASN A 103 3.90 12.44 11.51
CA ASN A 103 4.46 12.02 12.80
C ASN A 103 3.72 10.83 13.43
N TYR A 104 2.43 10.66 13.14
CA TYR A 104 1.61 9.59 13.73
C TYR A 104 1.90 8.18 13.20
N PHE A 105 2.50 8.06 12.01
CA PHE A 105 2.69 6.75 11.36
C PHE A 105 4.15 6.46 11.00
N GLY A 106 5.07 7.33 11.42
CA GLY A 106 6.50 7.23 11.14
C GLY A 106 6.80 7.09 9.65
N LYS A 107 7.95 6.45 9.34
CA LYS A 107 8.42 6.26 7.95
C LYS A 107 7.53 5.32 7.12
N LEU A 108 6.67 4.50 7.74
CA LEU A 108 5.82 3.54 7.02
C LEU A 108 4.81 4.23 6.10
N LYS A 109 4.32 5.41 6.51
CA LYS A 109 3.38 6.22 5.72
C LYS A 109 3.98 7.54 5.26
N ASP A 110 5.28 7.56 4.98
CA ASP A 110 5.89 8.71 4.31
C ASP A 110 5.28 8.86 2.90
N ILE A 111 4.46 9.91 2.74
CA ILE A 111 3.80 10.28 1.49
C ILE A 111 4.74 11.02 0.55
N ASN A 112 5.77 11.70 1.08
CA ASN A 112 6.75 12.40 0.22
C ASN A 112 7.54 11.39 -0.60
N GLY A 113 7.90 10.24 0.00
CA GLY A 113 8.51 9.11 -0.71
C GLY A 113 7.63 8.46 -1.79
N LEU A 114 6.36 8.86 -1.93
CA LEU A 114 5.46 8.39 -3.00
C LEU A 114 5.38 9.38 -4.17
N LEU A 115 6.07 10.52 -4.10
CA LEU A 115 6.05 11.55 -5.14
C LEU A 115 7.40 11.65 -5.83
N GLY A 116 7.39 11.57 -7.17
CA GLY A 116 8.56 11.77 -8.01
C GLY A 116 8.57 13.15 -8.67
N GLY A 117 9.76 13.71 -8.89
CA GLY A 117 9.94 15.00 -9.56
C GLY A 117 9.22 16.16 -8.88
N ILE A 118 9.30 16.23 -7.56
CA ILE A 118 8.66 17.26 -6.74
C ILE A 118 9.29 18.63 -7.07
N THR A 119 8.44 19.63 -7.35
CA THR A 119 8.83 21.05 -7.37
C THR A 119 8.29 21.74 -6.13
N ARG A 120 9.12 22.56 -5.49
CA ARG A 120 8.75 23.34 -4.30
C ARG A 120 8.90 24.84 -4.56
N ASN A 121 8.11 25.65 -3.86
CA ASN A 121 8.30 27.11 -3.84
C ASN A 121 9.41 27.52 -2.85
N GLU A 122 9.66 28.83 -2.74
CA GLU A 122 10.70 29.42 -1.87
C GLU A 122 10.52 29.08 -0.37
N THR A 123 9.30 28.80 0.07
CA THR A 123 8.99 28.44 1.46
C THR A 123 9.03 26.92 1.70
N GLY A 124 9.41 26.13 0.69
CA GLY A 124 9.51 24.68 0.77
C GLY A 124 8.19 23.93 0.54
N HIS A 125 7.09 24.62 0.21
CA HIS A 125 5.82 23.97 -0.09
C HIS A 125 5.84 23.29 -1.47
N ILE A 126 5.35 22.05 -1.54
CA ILE A 126 5.12 21.31 -2.78
C ILE A 126 4.12 22.09 -3.63
N ILE A 127 4.47 22.36 -4.89
CA ILE A 127 3.57 22.99 -5.87
C ILE A 127 3.21 22.04 -7.03
N SER A 128 4.04 21.03 -7.29
CA SER A 128 3.80 19.99 -8.29
C SER A 128 4.67 18.75 -8.04
N ALA A 129 4.28 17.64 -8.66
CA ALA A 129 5.05 16.43 -8.79
C ALA A 129 4.80 15.86 -10.19
N THR A 130 5.80 15.16 -10.76
CA THR A 130 5.70 14.57 -12.10
C THR A 130 5.26 13.12 -12.08
N ALA A 131 5.48 12.41 -10.96
CA ALA A 131 5.12 11.01 -10.82
C ALA A 131 4.52 10.71 -9.44
N ILE A 132 3.70 9.65 -9.39
CA ILE A 132 3.15 9.08 -8.15
C ILE A 132 3.51 7.60 -8.13
N GLN A 133 4.03 7.14 -7.01
CA GLN A 133 4.28 5.73 -6.73
C GLN A 133 3.18 5.17 -5.84
N ASN A 134 2.81 3.92 -6.10
CA ASN A 134 1.80 3.21 -5.34
C ASN A 134 2.23 1.75 -5.18
N PHE A 135 2.16 1.24 -3.96
CA PHE A 135 2.62 -0.11 -3.63
C PHE A 135 1.49 -0.90 -2.98
N TRP A 136 1.18 -2.08 -3.54
CA TRP A 136 0.35 -3.09 -2.91
C TRP A 136 1.26 -4.22 -2.45
N TYR A 137 1.27 -4.50 -1.14
CA TYR A 137 2.15 -5.51 -0.56
C TYR A 137 1.43 -6.85 -0.47
N LEU A 138 2.11 -7.92 -0.86
CA LEU A 138 1.63 -9.30 -0.75
C LEU A 138 2.31 -10.02 0.41
N THR A 139 1.61 -10.98 1.00
CA THR A 139 2.18 -11.91 1.98
C THR A 139 2.69 -13.15 1.27
N ILE A 140 3.83 -13.66 1.73
CA ILE A 140 4.33 -14.98 1.36
C ILE A 140 4.12 -15.92 2.54
N ASN A 141 3.34 -16.97 2.35
CA ASN A 141 3.20 -18.02 3.35
C ASN A 141 4.34 -19.03 3.21
N PHE A 142 5.47 -18.78 3.88
CA PHE A 142 6.66 -19.65 3.79
C PHE A 142 6.39 -21.11 4.18
N SER A 143 5.46 -21.36 5.10
CA SER A 143 5.12 -22.72 5.54
C SER A 143 4.35 -23.53 4.48
N ALA A 144 3.77 -22.87 3.48
CA ALA A 144 3.00 -23.48 2.40
C ALA A 144 3.71 -23.44 1.03
N VAL A 145 4.95 -22.93 0.98
CA VAL A 145 5.74 -22.86 -0.26
C VAL A 145 6.16 -24.27 -0.67
N ASP A 146 5.61 -24.75 -1.78
CA ASP A 146 6.07 -25.96 -2.47
C ASP A 146 7.25 -25.60 -3.39
N MET A 147 8.45 -26.02 -3.01
CA MET A 147 9.69 -25.65 -3.71
C MET A 147 9.74 -26.15 -5.16
N ASP A 148 9.05 -27.24 -5.49
CA ASP A 148 9.06 -27.83 -6.83
C ASP A 148 8.13 -27.08 -7.80
N LYS A 149 7.15 -26.33 -7.28
CA LYS A 149 6.19 -25.57 -8.08
C LYS A 149 6.38 -24.06 -8.04
N SER A 150 6.87 -23.57 -6.92
CA SER A 150 6.91 -22.14 -6.60
C SER A 150 8.33 -21.61 -6.34
N GLY A 151 9.36 -22.44 -6.40
CA GLY A 151 10.76 -21.99 -6.50
C GLY A 151 11.07 -21.33 -7.85
N ASN A 152 12.01 -20.38 -7.87
CA ASN A 152 12.58 -19.92 -9.13
C ASN A 152 13.86 -20.71 -9.45
N MET A 153 13.98 -21.22 -10.67
CA MET A 153 15.25 -21.78 -11.18
C MET A 153 16.22 -20.69 -11.66
N ALA A 154 15.78 -19.43 -11.69
CA ALA A 154 16.59 -18.28 -12.13
C ALA A 154 17.65 -17.85 -11.10
N GLY A 155 17.80 -18.57 -9.98
CA GLY A 155 18.85 -18.32 -9.00
C GLY A 155 18.65 -17.08 -8.12
N THR A 156 17.47 -16.45 -8.13
CA THR A 156 17.18 -15.29 -7.25
C THR A 156 16.63 -15.68 -5.89
N ALA A 157 16.30 -16.97 -5.67
CA ALA A 157 15.76 -17.53 -4.42
C ALA A 157 14.45 -16.90 -3.91
N ASP A 158 13.82 -15.99 -4.67
CA ASP A 158 12.53 -15.39 -4.35
C ASP A 158 11.39 -16.41 -4.30
N TRP A 159 10.88 -16.59 -3.08
CA TRP A 159 9.75 -17.42 -2.69
C TRP A 159 8.41 -16.70 -2.91
N ALA A 160 7.36 -17.44 -3.27
CA ALA A 160 5.99 -16.93 -3.35
C ALA A 160 5.00 -18.07 -3.16
N SER A 161 3.86 -17.84 -2.50
CA SER A 161 2.79 -18.85 -2.45
C SER A 161 2.05 -18.91 -3.78
N GLU A 162 1.41 -20.05 -4.08
CA GLU A 162 0.68 -20.24 -5.34
C GLU A 162 -0.44 -19.19 -5.51
N GLU A 163 -1.11 -18.83 -4.42
CA GLU A 163 -2.18 -17.83 -4.40
C GLU A 163 -1.64 -16.43 -4.73
N ALA A 164 -0.50 -16.05 -4.13
CA ALA A 164 0.15 -14.78 -4.41
C ALA A 164 0.57 -14.71 -5.89
N LEU A 165 1.09 -15.80 -6.45
CA LEU A 165 1.46 -15.89 -7.87
C LEU A 165 0.26 -15.79 -8.81
N GLU A 166 -0.86 -16.42 -8.46
CA GLU A 166 -2.09 -16.31 -9.23
C GLU A 166 -2.62 -14.88 -9.22
N TRP A 167 -2.57 -14.23 -8.05
CA TRP A 167 -2.96 -12.83 -7.91
C TRP A 167 -2.03 -11.91 -8.71
N GLU A 168 -0.71 -12.09 -8.66
CA GLU A 168 0.25 -11.29 -9.44
C GLU A 168 -0.01 -11.40 -10.95
N LYS A 169 -0.34 -12.59 -11.46
CA LYS A 169 -0.74 -12.77 -12.87
C LYS A 169 -1.98 -11.94 -13.21
N THR A 170 -2.93 -11.86 -12.29
CA THR A 170 -4.16 -11.06 -12.46
C THR A 170 -3.84 -9.57 -12.41
N PHE A 171 -3.01 -9.15 -11.46
CA PHE A 171 -2.48 -7.77 -11.38
C PHE A 171 -1.80 -7.33 -12.67
N LEU A 172 -0.91 -8.15 -13.24
CA LEU A 172 -0.22 -7.82 -14.50
C LEU A 172 -1.21 -7.60 -15.66
N LYS A 173 -2.28 -8.40 -15.75
CA LYS A 173 -3.34 -8.20 -16.76
C LYS A 173 -4.12 -6.90 -16.53
N ILE A 174 -4.41 -6.55 -15.29
CA ILE A 174 -5.05 -5.27 -14.94
C ILE A 174 -4.14 -4.13 -15.39
N MET A 175 -2.85 -4.19 -15.06
CA MET A 175 -1.89 -3.13 -15.37
C MET A 175 -1.63 -2.99 -16.86
N GLU A 176 -1.55 -4.09 -17.61
CA GLU A 176 -1.41 -4.08 -19.07
C GLU A 176 -2.60 -3.34 -19.72
N ASN A 177 -3.83 -3.70 -19.33
CA ASN A 177 -5.04 -3.04 -19.83
C ASN A 177 -5.06 -1.55 -19.45
N VAL A 178 -4.78 -1.22 -18.18
CA VAL A 178 -4.75 0.18 -17.70
C VAL A 178 -3.65 0.99 -18.40
N SER A 179 -2.47 0.41 -18.64
CA SER A 179 -1.38 1.07 -19.36
C SER A 179 -1.82 1.46 -20.77
N LEU A 180 -2.46 0.54 -21.50
CA LEU A 180 -2.99 0.81 -22.85
C LEU A 180 -4.09 1.88 -22.83
N LEU A 181 -5.01 1.82 -21.87
CA LEU A 181 -6.10 2.79 -21.73
C LEU A 181 -5.62 4.23 -21.46
N TYR A 182 -4.45 4.39 -20.84
CA TYR A 182 -3.90 5.69 -20.46
C TYR A 182 -2.58 6.00 -21.17
N ASN A 183 -2.43 5.57 -22.44
CA ASN A 183 -1.30 5.89 -23.31
C ASN A 183 0.08 5.67 -22.65
N ASN A 184 0.24 4.56 -21.92
CA ASN A 184 1.46 4.18 -21.22
C ASN A 184 1.94 5.18 -20.15
N SER A 185 1.01 5.92 -19.55
CA SER A 185 1.28 6.78 -18.38
C SER A 185 1.50 5.98 -17.08
N PHE A 186 1.23 4.68 -17.09
CA PHE A 186 1.42 3.77 -15.95
C PHE A 186 2.59 2.83 -16.22
N PHE A 187 3.61 2.91 -15.37
CA PHE A 187 4.69 1.93 -15.31
C PHE A 187 4.43 1.00 -14.13
N TYR A 188 4.71 -0.29 -14.30
CA TYR A 188 4.33 -1.30 -13.33
C TYR A 188 5.31 -2.47 -13.29
N GLU A 189 5.37 -3.05 -12.10
CA GLU A 189 6.26 -4.14 -11.75
C GLU A 189 5.56 -5.03 -10.72
N SER A 190 5.87 -6.32 -10.76
CA SER A 190 5.52 -7.29 -9.72
C SER A 190 6.79 -8.03 -9.32
N GLY A 191 6.83 -8.61 -8.11
CA GLY A 191 8.05 -9.22 -7.56
C GLY A 191 8.71 -10.22 -8.52
N ARG A 192 7.90 -10.97 -9.30
CA ARG A 192 8.40 -11.95 -10.26
C ARG A 192 8.71 -11.47 -11.69
N ARG A 193 8.64 -10.18 -12.02
CA ARG A 193 9.06 -9.74 -13.37
C ARG A 193 10.55 -10.04 -13.67
N TYR A 194 11.41 -10.11 -12.66
CA TYR A 194 12.81 -10.53 -12.84
C TYR A 194 13.00 -12.04 -13.12
N GLY A 195 12.01 -12.88 -12.80
CA GLY A 195 12.09 -14.33 -12.97
C GLY A 195 11.63 -14.87 -14.33
N ARG A 196 11.13 -14.00 -15.24
CA ARG A 196 10.66 -14.41 -16.58
C ARG A 196 11.66 -14.15 -17.71
N TYR A 197 12.85 -13.67 -17.40
CA TYR A 197 13.90 -13.38 -18.38
C TYR A 197 15.02 -14.42 -18.40
N TYR A 198 14.75 -15.71 -18.21
CA TYR A 198 15.72 -16.75 -18.56
C TYR A 198 15.01 -17.95 -19.18
N PHE A 199 15.65 -18.45 -20.23
CA PHE A 199 15.21 -19.29 -21.35
C PHE A 199 14.38 -20.53 -21.03
#